data_AF-A0A066W585-F1
#
_entry.id   AF-A0A066W585-F1
#
_cell.length_a   1.000
_cell.length_b   1.000
_cell.length_c   1.000
_cell.angle_alpha   90.00
_cell.angle_beta   90.00
_cell.angle_gamma   90.00
#
_symmetry.space_group_name_H-M   'P 1'
#
loop_
_entity.id
_entity.type
_entity.pdbx_description
1 polymer ?
#
loop_
_entity_poly.entity_id
_entity_poly.type
_entity_poly.pdbx_seq_one_letter_code
_entity_poly.pdbx_strand_id
1 'polypeptide(L)'
;MALLSKLASYGAGLSFLLLALLSPRSRKARYYLNTLLYFGSMGISSVVGILISVVVSLIPGQRFNIQYFVARTMYLLAGNSLGIRFHIEGYENFAKNRPAVLVGNHQSSMDILYLGAVFPKQTSIMAKKELRWAPLLGQWMWLAGAVFVDRASKKDAFKTFDYVGERMRKDKLSLWIFPEGTRSKLPVPDLLPFKMGAFHLALQAKVPIVPVVCENYYRFHDGKTRFESATIRIKVLPPVDVSKYNKEMVHDLADHVRELMKKELQAMDADADQYDTESVVAAQPGSSLTTASNAVSAVAPRGAGLGGVARLASFFVGVGRGHDASKDVARAQKQLEKRGLPGAAGGTGLPSDFGLVSEEAKSKEAQGQAQGLTQRMARRSGSNSGSSEEGPDEDAIIVKRPAEAST
;
A
#
# COMPACT_ATOMS: atom_id res chain seq x y z
N MET A 1 -19.65 -33.02 -5.76
CA MET A 1 -19.21 -31.86 -4.95
C MET A 1 -17.96 -32.17 -4.10
N ALA A 2 -17.97 -33.19 -3.22
CA ALA A 2 -16.83 -33.49 -2.33
C ALA A 2 -15.52 -33.92 -3.02
N LEU A 3 -15.58 -34.58 -4.18
CA LEU A 3 -14.39 -34.95 -4.95
C LEU A 3 -13.75 -33.73 -5.62
N LEU A 4 -14.58 -32.84 -6.19
CA LEU A 4 -14.13 -31.60 -6.83
C LEU A 4 -13.47 -30.65 -5.83
N SER A 5 -14.01 -30.54 -4.60
CA SER A 5 -13.39 -29.72 -3.56
C SER A 5 -12.04 -30.29 -3.10
N LYS A 6 -11.91 -31.62 -2.96
CA LYS A 6 -10.64 -32.27 -2.63
C LYS A 6 -9.58 -32.08 -3.73
N LEU A 7 -9.95 -32.26 -4.99
CA LEU A 7 -9.05 -32.04 -6.13
C LEU A 7 -8.58 -30.59 -6.21
N ALA A 8 -9.47 -29.62 -5.99
CA ALA A 8 -9.12 -28.21 -5.93
C ALA A 8 -8.14 -27.91 -4.79
N SER A 9 -8.39 -28.45 -3.58
CA SER A 9 -7.49 -28.28 -2.43
C SER A 9 -6.11 -28.87 -2.67
N TYR A 10 -6.01 -30.08 -3.23
CA TYR A 10 -4.73 -30.70 -3.57
C TYR A 10 -3.98 -29.93 -4.65
N GLY A 11 -4.68 -29.45 -5.68
CA GLY A 11 -4.10 -28.60 -6.72
C GLY A 11 -3.54 -27.29 -6.17
N ALA A 12 -4.26 -26.63 -5.26
CA ALA A 12 -3.79 -25.42 -4.59
C ALA A 12 -2.56 -25.71 -3.71
N GLY A 13 -2.58 -26.80 -2.93
CA GLY A 13 -1.46 -27.22 -2.10
C GLY A 13 -0.20 -27.54 -2.90
N LEU A 14 -0.36 -28.27 -4.01
CA LEU A 14 0.75 -28.58 -4.92
C LEU A 14 1.32 -27.31 -5.56
N SER A 15 0.45 -26.38 -5.99
CA SER A 15 0.88 -25.09 -6.56
C SER A 15 1.68 -24.26 -5.56
N PHE A 16 1.22 -24.20 -4.30
CA PHE A 16 1.95 -23.53 -3.23
C PHE A 16 3.32 -24.18 -2.98
N LEU A 17 3.37 -25.51 -2.91
CA LEU A 17 4.61 -26.26 -2.71
C LEU A 17 5.61 -26.02 -3.86
N LEU A 18 5.15 -26.02 -5.10
CA LEU A 18 5.98 -25.72 -6.27
C LEU A 18 6.52 -24.29 -6.22
N LEU A 19 5.68 -23.31 -5.87
CA LEU A 19 6.13 -21.93 -5.68
C LEU A 19 7.19 -21.83 -4.57
N ALA A 20 6.98 -22.51 -3.45
CA ALA A 20 7.93 -22.55 -2.33
C ALA A 20 9.28 -23.16 -2.72
N LEU A 21 9.28 -24.28 -3.45
CA LEU A 21 10.51 -24.94 -3.91
C LEU A 21 11.26 -24.13 -4.98
N LEU A 22 10.54 -23.43 -5.85
CA LEU A 22 11.13 -22.60 -6.91
C LEU A 22 11.54 -21.21 -6.42
N SER A 23 10.99 -20.74 -5.32
CA SER A 23 11.20 -19.40 -4.76
C SER A 23 12.69 -19.03 -4.64
N PRO A 24 13.58 -19.87 -4.07
CA PRO A 24 14.98 -19.50 -3.87
C PRO A 24 15.73 -19.28 -5.20
N ARG A 25 15.26 -19.90 -6.30
CA ARG A 25 15.92 -19.86 -7.62
C ARG A 25 15.25 -18.93 -8.62
N SER A 26 13.98 -18.56 -8.41
CA SER A 26 13.20 -17.77 -9.37
C SER A 26 12.56 -16.56 -8.71
N ARG A 27 12.94 -15.35 -9.14
CA ARG A 27 12.34 -14.07 -8.70
C ARG A 27 10.83 -14.04 -8.95
N LYS A 28 10.38 -14.60 -10.08
CA LYS A 28 8.94 -14.69 -10.38
C LYS A 28 8.22 -15.59 -9.38
N ALA A 29 8.78 -16.77 -9.09
CA ALA A 29 8.19 -17.69 -8.10
C ALA A 29 8.13 -17.05 -6.71
N ARG A 30 9.22 -16.38 -6.29
CA ARG A 30 9.26 -15.59 -5.04
C ARG A 30 8.21 -14.50 -5.00
N TYR A 31 8.09 -13.71 -6.05
CA TYR A 31 7.09 -12.65 -6.15
C TYR A 31 5.67 -13.19 -5.95
N TYR A 32 5.30 -14.27 -6.65
CA TYR A 32 3.96 -14.87 -6.52
C TYR A 32 3.75 -15.52 -5.15
N LEU A 33 4.77 -16.20 -4.60
CA LEU A 33 4.72 -16.77 -3.26
C LEU A 33 4.51 -15.69 -2.20
N ASN A 34 5.32 -14.63 -2.22
CA ASN A 34 5.23 -13.51 -1.28
C ASN A 34 3.92 -12.75 -1.43
N THR A 35 3.43 -12.58 -2.66
CA THR A 35 2.10 -12.01 -2.91
C THR A 35 1.00 -12.86 -2.27
N LEU A 36 1.07 -14.20 -2.43
CA LEU A 36 0.10 -15.13 -1.85
C LEU A 36 0.15 -15.12 -0.32
N LEU A 37 1.34 -15.15 0.28
CA LEU A 37 1.54 -15.06 1.72
C LEU A 37 1.01 -13.74 2.29
N TYR A 38 1.24 -12.63 1.58
CA TYR A 38 0.78 -11.30 1.95
C TYR A 38 -0.76 -11.21 1.98
N PHE A 39 -1.42 -11.58 0.88
CA PHE A 39 -2.89 -11.52 0.82
C PHE A 39 -3.57 -12.59 1.69
N GLY A 40 -2.95 -13.77 1.85
CA GLY A 40 -3.38 -14.79 2.80
C GLY A 40 -3.35 -14.26 4.23
N SER A 41 -2.25 -13.62 4.64
CA SER A 41 -2.11 -12.99 5.96
C SER A 41 -3.12 -11.87 6.17
N MET A 42 -3.42 -11.07 5.13
CA MET A 42 -4.45 -10.03 5.18
C MET A 42 -5.86 -10.62 5.38
N GLY A 43 -6.18 -11.71 4.68
CA GLY A 43 -7.45 -12.42 4.83
C GLY A 43 -7.61 -12.99 6.25
N ILE A 44 -6.59 -13.69 6.76
CA ILE A 44 -6.56 -14.23 8.13
C ILE A 44 -6.70 -13.09 9.14
N SER A 45 -5.95 -12.00 8.98
CA SER A 45 -6.02 -10.84 9.88
C SER A 45 -7.39 -10.17 9.88
N SER A 46 -8.09 -10.16 8.74
CA SER A 46 -9.45 -9.62 8.64
C SER A 46 -10.46 -10.48 9.41
N VAL A 47 -10.37 -11.81 9.30
CA VAL A 47 -11.21 -12.74 10.08
C VAL A 47 -10.93 -12.61 11.56
N VAL A 48 -9.65 -12.67 11.96
CA VAL A 48 -9.22 -12.44 13.34
C VAL A 48 -9.71 -11.07 13.84
N GLY A 49 -9.68 -10.06 12.98
CA GLY A 49 -10.16 -8.73 13.29
C GLY A 49 -11.65 -8.65 13.59
N ILE A 50 -12.49 -9.41 12.89
CA ILE A 50 -13.92 -9.52 13.21
C ILE A 50 -14.09 -10.18 14.59
N LEU A 51 -13.38 -11.27 14.86
CA LEU A 51 -13.46 -11.97 16.16
C LEU A 51 -12.99 -11.08 17.32
N ILE A 52 -11.84 -10.42 17.17
CA ILE A 52 -11.32 -9.44 18.13
C ILE A 52 -12.32 -8.30 18.32
N SER A 53 -12.97 -7.86 17.25
CA SER A 53 -13.96 -6.79 17.34
C SER A 53 -15.15 -7.18 18.23
N VAL A 54 -15.64 -8.41 18.14
CA VAL A 54 -16.74 -8.90 18.99
C VAL A 54 -16.31 -8.86 20.47
N VAL A 55 -15.14 -9.37 20.80
CA VAL A 55 -14.65 -9.44 22.19
C VAL A 55 -14.31 -8.05 22.75
N VAL A 56 -13.51 -7.27 22.02
CA VAL A 56 -13.00 -5.98 22.49
C VAL A 56 -14.09 -4.91 22.54
N SER A 57 -15.12 -5.01 21.69
CA SER A 57 -16.24 -4.06 21.73
C SER A 57 -17.10 -4.20 22.99
N LEU A 58 -17.03 -5.33 23.70
CA LEU A 58 -17.69 -5.50 25.00
C LEU A 58 -16.98 -4.75 26.13
N ILE A 59 -15.73 -4.35 25.91
CA ILE A 59 -14.93 -3.63 26.92
C ILE A 59 -15.04 -2.12 26.67
N PRO A 60 -15.67 -1.35 27.58
CA PRO A 60 -15.82 0.09 27.41
C PRO A 60 -14.50 0.80 27.13
N GLY A 61 -14.49 1.68 26.14
CA GLY A 61 -13.31 2.48 25.76
C GLY A 61 -12.22 1.75 24.98
N GLN A 62 -12.34 0.44 24.73
CA GLN A 62 -11.30 -0.34 24.03
C GLN A 62 -11.53 -0.50 22.52
N ARG A 63 -12.70 -0.10 21.99
CA ARG A 63 -13.04 -0.23 20.56
C ARG A 63 -11.94 0.28 19.62
N PHE A 64 -11.34 1.43 19.91
CA PHE A 64 -10.30 2.03 19.06
C PHE A 64 -8.89 1.40 19.25
N ASN A 65 -8.77 0.36 20.06
CA ASN A 65 -7.60 -0.51 20.12
C ASN A 65 -7.72 -1.74 19.22
N ILE A 66 -8.91 -2.01 18.64
CA ILE A 66 -9.10 -3.13 17.70
C ILE A 66 -8.15 -2.99 16.51
N GLN A 67 -8.02 -1.79 15.94
CA GLN A 67 -7.11 -1.55 14.83
C GLN A 67 -5.65 -1.81 15.20
N TYR A 68 -5.24 -1.40 16.40
CA TYR A 68 -3.91 -1.71 16.93
C TYR A 68 -3.68 -3.22 16.97
N PHE A 69 -4.59 -4.01 17.56
CA PHE A 69 -4.40 -5.46 17.65
C PHE A 69 -4.34 -6.14 16.29
N VAL A 70 -5.23 -5.76 15.37
CA VAL A 70 -5.24 -6.34 14.02
C VAL A 70 -4.03 -5.92 13.19
N ALA A 71 -3.57 -4.68 13.33
CA ALA A 71 -2.31 -4.22 12.76
C ALA A 71 -1.13 -5.08 13.26
N ARG A 72 -1.05 -5.36 14.57
CA ARG A 72 -0.02 -6.25 15.13
C ARG A 72 -0.13 -7.67 14.58
N THR A 73 -1.34 -8.24 14.51
CA THR A 73 -1.57 -9.57 13.91
C THR A 73 -1.07 -9.61 12.47
N MET A 74 -1.41 -8.60 11.67
CA MET A 74 -0.97 -8.50 10.28
C MET A 74 0.57 -8.44 10.19
N TYR A 75 1.23 -7.64 11.02
CA TYR A 75 2.69 -7.59 11.05
C TYR A 75 3.32 -8.91 11.49
N LEU A 76 2.78 -9.57 12.52
CA LEU A 76 3.29 -10.85 13.00
C LEU A 76 3.12 -11.98 11.99
N LEU A 77 2.04 -11.98 11.20
CA LEU A 77 1.81 -12.99 10.16
C LEU A 77 2.60 -12.69 8.89
N ALA A 78 2.38 -11.52 8.30
CA ALA A 78 2.98 -11.15 7.01
C ALA A 78 4.45 -10.76 7.17
N GLY A 79 4.83 -10.00 8.21
CA GLY A 79 6.23 -9.60 8.43
C GLY A 79 7.15 -10.81 8.58
N ASN A 80 6.77 -11.78 9.42
CA ASN A 80 7.56 -13.00 9.62
C ASN A 80 7.59 -13.90 8.38
N SER A 81 6.45 -14.09 7.69
CA SER A 81 6.39 -14.95 6.50
C SER A 81 7.04 -14.33 5.26
N LEU A 82 7.20 -13.01 5.21
CA LEU A 82 7.85 -12.32 4.10
C LEU A 82 9.30 -11.93 4.40
N GLY A 83 9.76 -12.12 5.64
CA GLY A 83 11.05 -11.62 6.09
C GLY A 83 11.14 -10.09 6.08
N ILE A 84 10.02 -9.40 6.31
CA ILE A 84 9.98 -7.93 6.42
C ILE A 84 10.06 -7.54 7.88
N ARG A 85 11.08 -6.74 8.22
CA ARG A 85 11.27 -6.14 9.54
C ARG A 85 11.19 -4.63 9.45
N PHE A 86 10.71 -4.00 10.50
CA PHE A 86 10.70 -2.55 10.61
C PHE A 86 11.58 -2.07 11.75
N HIS A 87 12.40 -1.06 11.47
CA HIS A 87 13.09 -0.27 12.50
C HIS A 87 12.31 1.03 12.69
N ILE A 88 11.89 1.31 13.93
CA ILE A 88 10.99 2.42 14.24
C ILE A 88 11.69 3.39 15.18
N GLU A 89 11.79 4.64 14.74
CA GLU A 89 12.33 5.76 15.51
C GLU A 89 11.23 6.75 15.86
N GLY A 90 11.34 7.38 17.03
CA GLY A 90 10.43 8.45 17.47
C GLY A 90 9.04 7.97 17.92
N TYR A 91 8.84 6.66 18.16
CA TYR A 91 7.52 6.11 18.53
C TYR A 91 6.88 6.81 19.75
N GLU A 92 7.70 7.32 20.66
CA GLU A 92 7.29 8.13 21.82
C GLU A 92 6.51 9.40 21.43
N ASN A 93 6.69 9.92 20.22
CA ASN A 93 5.96 11.07 19.70
C ASN A 93 4.45 10.79 19.58
N PHE A 94 4.01 9.54 19.47
CA PHE A 94 2.57 9.23 19.55
C PHE A 94 2.01 9.39 20.96
N ALA A 95 2.69 8.83 21.96
CA ALA A 95 2.19 8.79 23.32
C ALA A 95 2.14 10.19 23.96
N LYS A 96 3.12 11.05 23.64
CA LYS A 96 3.22 12.41 24.17
C LYS A 96 2.21 13.39 23.56
N ASN A 97 1.63 13.08 22.41
CA ASN A 97 0.87 14.04 21.60
C ASN A 97 -0.55 13.57 21.26
N ARG A 98 -1.19 12.75 22.09
CA ARG A 98 -2.58 12.30 21.88
C ARG A 98 -3.59 13.29 22.51
N PRO A 99 -4.69 13.65 21.82
CA PRO A 99 -5.06 13.29 20.44
C PRO A 99 -4.25 14.07 19.39
N ALA A 100 -4.03 13.46 18.23
CA ALA A 100 -3.37 14.07 17.08
C ALA A 100 -3.97 13.60 15.75
N VAL A 101 -3.74 14.38 14.69
CA VAL A 101 -3.85 13.88 13.32
C VAL A 101 -2.50 13.28 12.94
N LEU A 102 -2.46 11.98 12.67
CA LEU A 102 -1.25 11.29 12.24
C LEU A 102 -1.23 11.24 10.72
N VAL A 103 -0.15 11.69 10.08
CA VAL A 103 -0.05 11.71 8.62
C VAL A 103 1.10 10.83 8.13
N GLY A 104 0.79 9.85 7.29
CA GLY A 104 1.77 8.93 6.71
C GLY A 104 1.94 9.12 5.20
N ASN A 105 3.12 8.84 4.65
CA ASN A 105 3.27 8.68 3.20
C ASN A 105 2.60 7.38 2.72
N HIS A 106 2.02 7.40 1.51
CA HIS A 106 1.22 6.30 0.97
C HIS A 106 1.85 5.79 -0.32
N GLN A 107 2.56 4.67 -0.28
CA GLN A 107 3.37 4.22 -1.41
C GLN A 107 2.74 3.04 -2.17
N SER A 108 2.17 2.06 -1.47
CA SER A 108 1.65 0.84 -2.12
C SER A 108 0.63 0.08 -1.24
N SER A 109 0.16 -1.08 -1.68
CA SER A 109 -0.63 -1.95 -0.79
C SER A 109 0.14 -2.36 0.47
N MET A 110 1.47 -2.40 0.42
CA MET A 110 2.36 -2.76 1.54
C MET A 110 2.28 -1.79 2.72
N ASP A 111 1.65 -0.62 2.54
CA ASP A 111 1.38 0.31 3.64
C ASP A 111 0.59 -0.36 4.79
N ILE A 112 -0.13 -1.45 4.53
CA ILE A 112 -0.81 -2.23 5.58
C ILE A 112 0.21 -2.91 6.52
N LEU A 113 1.36 -3.36 6.02
CA LEU A 113 2.45 -3.88 6.86
C LEU A 113 3.16 -2.77 7.63
N TYR A 114 3.39 -1.63 6.96
CA TYR A 114 3.89 -0.41 7.59
C TYR A 114 3.01 -0.02 8.79
N LEU A 115 1.69 0.12 8.58
CA LEU A 115 0.72 0.35 9.65
C LEU A 115 0.78 -0.77 10.68
N GLY A 116 0.89 -2.02 10.24
CA GLY A 116 1.06 -3.19 11.11
C GLY A 116 2.13 -3.02 12.19
N ALA A 117 3.26 -2.43 11.79
CA ALA A 117 4.41 -2.21 12.66
C ALA A 117 4.33 -0.94 13.53
N VAL A 118 3.70 0.14 13.06
CA VAL A 118 3.76 1.45 13.74
C VAL A 118 2.44 1.98 14.29
N PHE A 119 1.29 1.45 13.87
CA PHE A 119 -0.02 2.00 14.23
C PHE A 119 -0.22 2.04 15.76
N PRO A 120 -0.48 3.21 16.36
CA PRO A 120 -0.58 3.34 17.81
C PRO A 120 -1.96 2.95 18.36
N LYS A 121 -2.03 2.74 19.68
CA LYS A 121 -3.30 2.52 20.40
C LYS A 121 -4.20 3.77 20.34
N GLN A 122 -5.49 3.59 20.60
CA GLN A 122 -6.50 4.66 20.65
C GLN A 122 -6.49 5.56 19.42
N THR A 123 -6.37 4.92 18.25
CA THR A 123 -6.23 5.58 16.97
C THR A 123 -7.20 4.94 15.97
N SER A 124 -7.91 5.78 15.23
CA SER A 124 -8.70 5.33 14.07
C SER A 124 -7.96 5.61 12.76
N ILE A 125 -8.45 5.07 11.66
CA ILE A 125 -7.91 5.31 10.31
C ILE A 125 -9.00 5.88 9.41
N MET A 126 -8.61 6.81 8.55
CA MET A 126 -9.47 7.32 7.48
C MET A 126 -9.38 6.43 6.23
N ALA A 127 -10.52 5.99 5.74
CA ALA A 127 -10.63 5.08 4.60
C ALA A 127 -11.60 5.61 3.53
N LYS A 128 -11.46 5.09 2.30
CA LYS A 128 -12.38 5.38 1.19
C LYS A 128 -13.75 4.74 1.47
N LYS A 129 -14.86 5.44 1.23
CA LYS A 129 -16.22 4.93 1.55
C LYS A 129 -16.51 3.54 1.02
N GLU A 130 -16.01 3.22 -0.17
CA GLU A 130 -16.26 1.94 -0.86
C GLU A 130 -15.58 0.76 -0.16
N LEU A 131 -14.50 1.00 0.60
CA LEU A 131 -13.83 -0.06 1.37
C LEU A 131 -14.74 -0.65 2.45
N ARG A 132 -15.80 0.05 2.87
CA ARG A 132 -16.80 -0.48 3.79
C ARG A 132 -17.49 -1.74 3.27
N TRP A 133 -17.56 -1.89 1.94
CA TRP A 133 -18.22 -3.01 1.27
C TRP A 133 -17.26 -4.14 0.89
N ALA A 134 -15.95 -3.95 1.08
CA ALA A 134 -14.99 -5.02 0.87
C ALA A 134 -15.28 -6.17 1.86
N PRO A 135 -15.46 -7.41 1.38
CA PRO A 135 -15.82 -8.53 2.26
C PRO A 135 -14.72 -8.78 3.29
N LEU A 136 -15.13 -9.03 4.53
CA LEU A 136 -14.30 -9.19 5.73
C LEU A 136 -13.58 -7.90 6.15
N LEU A 137 -12.80 -7.31 5.26
CA LEU A 137 -12.02 -6.10 5.51
C LEU A 137 -12.92 -4.93 5.92
N GLY A 138 -13.96 -4.64 5.15
CA GLY A 138 -14.86 -3.51 5.38
C GLY A 138 -15.65 -3.65 6.67
N GLN A 139 -16.14 -4.85 6.97
CA GLN A 139 -16.88 -5.14 8.21
C GLN A 139 -15.98 -5.00 9.44
N TRP A 140 -14.75 -5.54 9.40
CA TRP A 140 -13.78 -5.33 10.46
C TRP A 140 -13.46 -3.85 10.65
N MET A 141 -13.13 -3.12 9.59
CA MET A 141 -12.78 -1.70 9.68
C MET A 141 -13.92 -0.87 10.29
N TRP A 142 -15.17 -1.18 9.92
CA TRP A 142 -16.35 -0.54 10.47
C TRP A 142 -16.54 -0.82 11.98
N LEU A 143 -16.41 -2.08 12.39
CA LEU A 143 -16.46 -2.47 13.80
C LEU A 143 -15.33 -1.80 14.61
N ALA A 144 -14.13 -1.74 14.04
CA ALA A 144 -12.95 -1.11 14.63
C ALA A 144 -13.00 0.44 14.63
N GLY A 145 -14.09 1.04 14.15
CA GLY A 145 -14.34 2.48 14.21
C GLY A 145 -13.58 3.31 13.16
N ALA A 146 -13.22 2.71 12.01
CA ALA A 146 -12.64 3.44 10.89
C ALA A 146 -13.59 4.54 10.38
N VAL A 147 -13.00 5.67 9.96
CA VAL A 147 -13.72 6.81 9.41
C VAL A 147 -13.78 6.69 7.89
N PHE A 148 -14.96 6.37 7.36
CA PHE A 148 -15.18 6.25 5.92
C PHE A 148 -15.57 7.60 5.33
N VAL A 149 -14.78 8.08 4.36
CA VAL A 149 -14.98 9.39 3.72
C VAL A 149 -15.31 9.23 2.24
N ASP A 150 -16.32 9.98 1.79
CA ASP A 150 -16.56 10.21 0.37
C ASP A 150 -15.61 11.28 -0.16
N ARG A 151 -14.62 10.87 -0.95
CA ARG A 151 -13.64 11.80 -1.52
C ARG A 151 -14.20 12.60 -2.71
N ALA A 152 -15.37 12.20 -3.25
CA ALA A 152 -16.03 12.94 -4.33
C ALA A 152 -16.89 14.10 -3.80
N SER A 153 -17.40 13.98 -2.56
CA SER A 153 -18.26 15.00 -1.94
C SER A 153 -17.50 15.79 -0.88
N LYS A 154 -17.03 16.99 -1.24
CA LYS A 154 -16.37 17.91 -0.29
C LYS A 154 -17.26 18.22 0.92
N LYS A 155 -18.56 18.45 0.68
CA LYS A 155 -19.54 18.78 1.72
C LYS A 155 -19.67 17.67 2.77
N ASP A 156 -19.73 16.41 2.34
CA ASP A 156 -19.86 15.27 3.26
C ASP A 156 -18.55 15.00 3.99
N ALA A 157 -17.40 15.23 3.34
CA ALA A 157 -16.10 15.16 3.99
C ALA A 157 -15.99 16.18 5.15
N PHE A 158 -16.40 17.44 4.95
CA PHE A 158 -16.36 18.46 6.01
C PHE A 158 -17.28 18.12 7.20
N LYS A 159 -18.53 17.70 6.94
CA LYS A 159 -19.42 17.23 8.01
C LYS A 159 -18.82 16.07 8.81
N THR A 160 -18.15 15.16 8.12
CA THR A 160 -17.45 14.04 8.77
C THR A 160 -16.32 14.55 9.66
N PHE A 161 -15.57 15.57 9.23
CA PHE A 161 -14.48 16.15 10.01
C PHE A 161 -14.95 16.90 11.25
N ASP A 162 -16.10 17.59 11.19
CA ASP A 162 -16.70 18.23 12.38
C ASP A 162 -16.94 17.20 13.50
N TYR A 163 -17.66 16.13 13.15
CA TYR A 163 -17.97 15.03 14.07
C TYR A 163 -16.70 14.35 14.59
N VAL A 164 -15.75 14.07 13.69
CA VAL A 164 -14.51 13.38 14.04
C VAL A 164 -13.64 14.26 14.93
N GLY A 165 -13.51 15.55 14.66
CA GLY A 165 -12.75 16.49 15.48
C GLY A 165 -13.31 16.61 16.89
N GLU A 166 -14.63 16.62 17.05
CA GLU A 166 -15.28 16.54 18.37
C GLU A 166 -14.91 15.26 19.11
N ARG A 167 -15.04 14.10 18.46
CA ARG A 167 -14.71 12.79 19.03
C ARG A 167 -13.24 12.67 19.40
N MET A 168 -12.32 13.16 18.56
CA MET A 168 -10.88 13.20 18.85
C MET A 168 -10.60 13.92 20.18
N ARG A 169 -11.23 15.08 20.41
CA ARG A 169 -11.06 15.83 21.67
C ARG A 169 -11.69 15.13 22.86
N LYS A 170 -12.96 14.69 22.71
CA LYS A 170 -13.76 14.11 23.79
C LYS A 170 -13.20 12.77 24.26
N ASP A 171 -12.89 11.89 23.32
CA ASP A 171 -12.48 10.51 23.59
C ASP A 171 -10.95 10.36 23.60
N LYS A 172 -10.20 11.46 23.42
CA LYS A 172 -8.74 11.50 23.32
C LYS A 172 -8.20 10.53 22.27
N LEU A 173 -8.81 10.52 21.08
CA LEU A 173 -8.47 9.63 19.97
C LEU A 173 -7.63 10.34 18.92
N SER A 174 -6.65 9.63 18.37
CA SER A 174 -5.94 10.09 17.17
C SER A 174 -6.59 9.56 15.90
N LEU A 175 -6.32 10.21 14.77
CA LEU A 175 -6.77 9.77 13.45
C LEU A 175 -5.60 9.69 12.49
N TRP A 176 -5.37 8.50 11.94
CA TRP A 176 -4.40 8.27 10.88
C TRP A 176 -4.99 8.61 9.51
N ILE A 177 -4.27 9.43 8.74
CA ILE A 177 -4.64 9.84 7.39
C ILE A 177 -3.42 9.72 6.47
N PHE A 178 -3.65 9.26 5.24
CA PHE A 178 -2.69 9.40 4.15
C PHE A 178 -3.03 10.65 3.33
N PRO A 179 -2.36 11.80 3.54
CA PRO A 179 -2.78 13.08 2.96
C PRO A 179 -2.63 13.13 1.44
N GLU A 180 -1.80 12.28 0.82
CA GLU A 180 -1.72 12.11 -0.65
C GLU A 180 -3.06 11.66 -1.25
N GLY A 181 -3.89 10.96 -0.48
CA GLY A 181 -5.21 10.47 -0.89
C GLY A 181 -5.18 9.39 -1.97
N THR A 182 -4.01 8.91 -2.36
CA THR A 182 -3.77 7.74 -3.23
C THR A 182 -2.34 7.23 -2.98
N ARG A 183 -2.05 6.02 -3.47
CA ARG A 183 -0.71 5.43 -3.43
C ARG A 183 0.17 6.07 -4.49
N SER A 184 1.35 6.56 -4.11
CA SER A 184 2.31 7.24 -5.00
C SER A 184 2.90 6.29 -6.04
N LYS A 185 3.29 5.07 -5.62
CA LYS A 185 4.01 4.07 -6.44
C LYS A 185 5.29 4.63 -7.08
N LEU A 186 5.88 5.64 -6.45
CA LEU A 186 7.08 6.30 -6.96
C LEU A 186 8.32 5.41 -6.71
N PRO A 187 9.18 5.21 -7.71
CA PRO A 187 10.47 4.55 -7.56
C PRO A 187 11.51 5.42 -6.86
N VAL A 188 11.22 6.71 -6.67
CA VAL A 188 12.08 7.71 -6.06
C VAL A 188 11.53 8.15 -4.70
N PRO A 189 12.37 8.61 -3.76
CA PRO A 189 11.96 9.08 -2.43
C PRO A 189 11.27 10.47 -2.51
N ASP A 190 10.08 10.52 -3.10
CA ASP A 190 9.25 11.72 -3.17
C ASP A 190 7.79 11.44 -2.76
N LEU A 191 7.02 12.50 -2.56
CA LEU A 191 5.64 12.48 -2.11
C LEU A 191 4.73 13.16 -3.13
N LEU A 192 3.52 12.62 -3.31
CA LEU A 192 2.48 13.34 -4.05
C LEU A 192 2.07 14.62 -3.30
N PRO A 193 1.38 15.55 -3.99
CA PRO A 193 0.76 16.69 -3.32
C PRO A 193 -0.23 16.25 -2.24
N PHE A 194 -0.26 16.98 -1.14
CA PHE A 194 -1.14 16.69 -0.01
C PHE A 194 -2.52 17.31 -0.22
N LYS A 195 -3.56 16.57 0.20
CA LYS A 195 -4.93 17.07 0.28
C LYS A 195 -5.14 17.77 1.62
N MET A 196 -5.90 18.87 1.58
CA MET A 196 -6.09 19.75 2.74
C MET A 196 -6.93 19.17 3.89
N GLY A 197 -7.64 18.05 3.67
CA GLY A 197 -8.60 17.51 4.64
C GLY A 197 -8.00 17.19 6.01
N ALA A 198 -6.81 16.59 6.04
CA ALA A 198 -6.10 16.28 7.30
C ALA A 198 -5.75 17.54 8.09
N PHE A 199 -5.35 18.59 7.38
CA PHE A 199 -4.88 19.85 7.94
C PHE A 199 -6.04 20.72 8.44
N HIS A 200 -7.13 20.78 7.69
CA HIS A 200 -8.38 21.38 8.18
C HIS A 200 -8.88 20.70 9.45
N LEU A 201 -8.88 19.37 9.48
CA LEU A 201 -9.27 18.62 10.67
C LEU A 201 -8.37 18.96 11.86
N ALA A 202 -7.05 19.01 11.67
CA ALA A 202 -6.11 19.35 12.75
C ALA A 202 -6.35 20.75 13.31
N LEU A 203 -6.51 21.76 12.44
CA LEU A 203 -6.80 23.15 12.83
C LEU A 203 -8.14 23.27 13.57
N GLN A 204 -9.19 22.65 13.03
CA GLN A 204 -10.52 22.66 13.64
C GLN A 204 -10.56 21.91 14.97
N ALA A 205 -9.86 20.77 15.04
CA ALA A 205 -9.76 19.99 16.25
C ALA A 205 -8.84 20.63 17.29
N LYS A 206 -8.00 21.61 16.89
CA LYS A 206 -6.94 22.22 17.68
C LYS A 206 -6.00 21.15 18.26
N VAL A 207 -5.59 20.21 17.42
CA VAL A 207 -4.70 19.09 17.78
C VAL A 207 -3.46 19.12 16.90
N PRO A 208 -2.30 18.69 17.40
CA PRO A 208 -1.08 18.65 16.60
C PRO A 208 -1.18 17.65 15.45
N ILE A 209 -0.32 17.85 14.45
CA ILE A 209 -0.08 16.89 13.38
C ILE A 209 1.20 16.12 13.71
N VAL A 210 1.16 14.79 13.67
CA VAL A 210 2.36 13.96 13.85
C VAL A 210 2.69 13.30 12.50
N PRO A 211 3.75 13.75 11.81
CA PRO A 211 4.18 13.14 10.57
C PRO A 211 4.87 11.80 10.80
N VAL A 212 4.58 10.81 9.96
CA VAL A 212 5.20 9.49 10.00
C VAL A 212 5.72 9.13 8.62
N VAL A 213 7.03 8.93 8.54
CA VAL A 213 7.74 8.69 7.28
C VAL A 213 8.20 7.24 7.27
N CYS A 214 7.72 6.48 6.28
CA CYS A 214 8.20 5.15 5.96
C CYS A 214 9.14 5.24 4.76
N GLU A 215 10.33 4.65 4.88
CA GLU A 215 11.34 4.60 3.83
C GLU A 215 10.77 4.09 2.49
N ASN A 216 11.36 4.54 1.38
CA ASN A 216 10.94 4.08 0.07
C ASN A 216 11.27 2.59 -0.10
N TYR A 217 10.24 1.75 -0.15
CA TYR A 217 10.40 0.30 -0.28
C TYR A 217 10.30 -0.21 -1.73
N TYR A 218 10.36 0.67 -2.74
CA TYR A 218 10.36 0.28 -4.16
C TYR A 218 11.54 -0.63 -4.53
N ARG A 219 12.66 -0.47 -3.82
CA ARG A 219 13.85 -1.34 -3.92
C ARG A 219 13.53 -2.81 -3.63
N PHE A 220 12.58 -3.08 -2.73
CA PHE A 220 12.17 -4.45 -2.36
C PHE A 220 10.82 -4.86 -2.95
N HIS A 221 9.96 -3.90 -3.29
CA HIS A 221 8.64 -4.18 -3.84
C HIS A 221 8.18 -3.13 -4.85
N ASP A 222 8.12 -3.54 -6.13
CA ASP A 222 7.67 -2.71 -7.26
C ASP A 222 6.18 -2.90 -7.62
N GLY A 223 5.50 -3.83 -6.94
CA GLY A 223 4.11 -4.21 -7.20
C GLY A 223 3.86 -4.91 -8.54
N LYS A 224 4.91 -5.39 -9.22
CA LYS A 224 4.81 -6.05 -10.54
C LYS A 224 5.64 -7.33 -10.63
N THR A 225 6.89 -7.27 -10.18
CA THR A 225 7.88 -8.33 -10.42
C THR A 225 8.82 -8.60 -9.24
N ARG A 226 8.83 -7.72 -8.24
CA ARG A 226 9.71 -7.80 -7.07
C ARG A 226 8.89 -7.70 -5.81
N PHE A 227 9.15 -8.62 -4.90
CA PHE A 227 8.63 -8.62 -3.55
C PHE A 227 9.62 -9.45 -2.73
N GLU A 228 10.56 -8.78 -2.09
CA GLU A 228 11.68 -9.41 -1.39
C GLU A 228 11.64 -9.09 0.12
N SER A 229 12.33 -9.90 0.91
CA SER A 229 12.57 -9.63 2.32
C SER A 229 13.41 -8.36 2.50
N ALA A 230 13.17 -7.63 3.58
CA ALA A 230 13.77 -6.31 3.80
C ALA A 230 13.73 -5.88 5.26
N THR A 231 14.67 -5.01 5.64
CA THR A 231 14.53 -4.17 6.83
C THR A 231 14.17 -2.77 6.36
N ILE A 232 13.02 -2.25 6.79
CA ILE A 232 12.49 -0.96 6.34
C ILE A 232 12.48 0.00 7.54
N ARG A 233 12.92 1.25 7.33
CA ARG A 233 12.90 2.26 8.38
C ARG A 233 11.58 3.03 8.42
N ILE A 234 11.15 3.36 9.63
CA ILE A 234 10.03 4.23 9.91
C ILE A 234 10.47 5.27 10.93
N LYS A 235 10.19 6.54 10.68
CA LYS A 235 10.41 7.61 11.65
C LYS A 235 9.13 8.37 11.90
N VAL A 236 8.77 8.43 13.17
CA VAL A 236 7.68 9.26 13.67
C VAL A 236 8.29 10.60 14.06
N LEU A 237 8.05 11.63 13.24
CA LEU A 237 8.63 12.95 13.42
C LEU A 237 8.02 13.67 14.64
N PRO A 238 8.73 14.68 15.19
CA PRO A 238 8.16 15.57 16.18
C PRO A 238 6.82 16.18 15.73
N PRO A 239 5.87 16.40 16.66
CA PRO A 239 4.58 16.99 16.34
C PRO A 239 4.75 18.41 15.77
N VAL A 240 3.98 18.73 14.74
CA VAL A 240 3.79 20.10 14.26
C VAL A 240 2.66 20.72 15.04
N ASP A 241 2.99 21.77 15.80
CA ASP A 241 2.02 22.58 16.52
C ASP A 241 1.22 23.43 15.53
N VAL A 242 -0.11 23.27 15.58
CA VAL A 242 -1.06 23.95 14.71
C VAL A 242 -1.50 25.31 15.26
N SER A 243 -1.15 25.65 16.51
CA SER A 243 -1.57 26.91 17.16
C SER A 243 -1.11 28.18 16.42
N LYS A 244 -0.03 28.07 15.64
CA LYS A 244 0.56 29.14 14.84
C LYS A 244 -0.14 29.38 13.50
N TYR A 245 -1.11 28.54 13.15
CA TYR A 245 -1.79 28.56 11.86
C TYR A 245 -3.27 28.91 12.05
N ASN A 246 -3.80 29.72 11.17
CA ASN A 246 -5.24 29.94 11.04
C ASN A 246 -5.81 29.09 9.88
N LYS A 247 -7.12 29.22 9.62
CA LYS A 247 -7.81 28.43 8.59
C LYS A 247 -7.33 28.80 7.18
N GLU A 248 -6.92 30.04 6.99
CA GLU A 248 -6.45 30.60 5.72
C GLU A 248 -5.05 30.07 5.37
N MET A 249 -4.23 29.75 6.38
CA MET A 249 -2.88 29.17 6.26
C MET A 249 -2.87 27.63 6.12
N VAL A 250 -4.00 27.00 5.79
CA VAL A 250 -4.09 25.53 5.69
C VAL A 250 -3.13 24.96 4.62
N HIS A 251 -2.93 25.71 3.52
CA HIS A 251 -2.01 25.34 2.45
C HIS A 251 -0.56 25.38 2.95
N ASP A 252 -0.18 26.47 3.63
CA ASP A 252 1.16 26.61 4.21
C ASP A 252 1.47 25.51 5.23
N LEU A 253 0.48 25.14 6.06
CA LEU A 253 0.61 24.03 7.00
C LEU A 253 0.83 22.70 6.28
N ALA A 254 0.05 22.44 5.23
CA ALA A 254 0.17 21.22 4.44
C ALA A 254 1.53 21.12 3.73
N ASP A 255 1.99 22.23 3.15
CA ASP A 255 3.28 22.31 2.45
C ASP A 255 4.45 22.19 3.42
N HIS A 256 4.39 22.83 4.58
CA HIS A 256 5.38 22.67 5.64
C HIS A 256 5.49 21.21 6.09
N VAL A 257 4.37 20.54 6.38
CA VAL A 257 4.37 19.13 6.80
C VAL A 257 4.86 18.22 5.67
N ARG A 258 4.47 18.49 4.43
CA ARG A 258 4.95 17.75 3.25
C ARG A 258 6.46 17.88 3.11
N GLU A 259 7.02 19.07 3.27
CA GLU A 259 8.45 19.31 3.14
C GLU A 259 9.25 18.63 4.25
N LEU A 260 8.76 18.66 5.50
CA LEU A 260 9.35 17.88 6.60
C LEU A 260 9.40 16.39 6.28
N MET A 261 8.30 15.83 5.79
CA MET A 261 8.22 14.40 5.44
C MET A 261 9.10 14.05 4.23
N LYS A 262 9.12 14.91 3.21
CA LYS A 262 9.92 14.71 2.00
C LYS A 262 11.41 14.74 2.31
N LYS A 263 11.85 15.75 3.07
CA LYS A 263 13.26 15.88 3.48
C LYS A 263 13.73 14.65 4.25
N GLU A 264 12.92 14.15 5.17
CA GLU A 264 13.25 12.93 5.92
C GLU A 264 13.27 11.70 5.00
N LEU A 265 12.30 11.56 4.09
CA LEU A 265 12.27 10.45 3.13
C LEU A 265 13.51 10.42 2.23
N GLN A 266 13.97 11.59 1.78
CA GLN A 266 15.20 11.74 0.99
C GLN A 266 16.46 11.48 1.82
N ALA A 267 16.48 11.88 3.09
CA ALA A 267 17.59 11.59 4.00
C ALA A 267 17.74 10.08 4.23
N MET A 268 16.62 9.37 4.45
CA MET A 268 16.62 7.91 4.52
C MET A 268 17.07 7.26 3.21
N ASP A 269 16.70 7.80 2.05
CA ASP A 269 17.15 7.19 0.79
C ASP A 269 18.66 7.35 0.59
N ALA A 270 19.23 8.48 0.99
CA ALA A 270 20.64 8.79 0.82
C ALA A 270 21.60 7.90 1.64
N ASP A 271 21.16 7.43 2.82
CA ASP A 271 21.95 6.55 3.70
C ASP A 271 21.51 5.08 3.64
N ALA A 272 20.62 4.72 2.70
CA ALA A 272 20.04 3.40 2.56
C ALA A 272 21.09 2.29 2.37
N ASP A 273 22.11 2.52 1.53
CA ASP A 273 23.18 1.56 1.27
C ASP A 273 24.06 1.30 2.51
N GLN A 274 24.33 2.35 3.29
CA GLN A 274 25.08 2.25 4.54
C GLN A 274 24.29 1.44 5.57
N TYR A 275 23.01 1.78 5.74
CA TYR A 275 22.12 1.10 6.69
C TYR A 275 21.92 -0.39 6.34
N ASP A 276 21.74 -0.70 5.06
CA ASP A 276 21.63 -2.10 4.59
C ASP A 276 22.91 -2.88 4.90
N THR A 277 24.09 -2.27 4.74
CA THR A 277 25.38 -2.91 5.05
C THR A 277 25.52 -3.16 6.55
N GLU A 278 25.26 -2.14 7.37
CA GLU A 278 25.36 -2.25 8.84
C GLU A 278 24.35 -3.26 9.41
N SER A 279 23.12 -3.28 8.90
CA SER A 279 22.08 -4.20 9.34
C SER A 279 22.38 -5.67 8.97
N VAL A 280 23.03 -5.91 7.82
CA VAL A 280 23.52 -7.25 7.44
C VAL A 280 24.67 -7.70 8.34
N VAL A 281 25.60 -6.80 8.67
CA VAL A 281 26.73 -7.09 9.58
C VAL A 281 26.24 -7.38 11.01
N ALA A 282 25.25 -6.63 11.50
CA ALA A 282 24.66 -6.84 12.82
C ALA A 282 23.80 -8.12 12.92
N ALA A 283 23.29 -8.63 11.80
CA ALA A 283 22.50 -9.87 11.76
C ALA A 283 23.36 -11.16 11.69
N GLN A 284 24.68 -11.04 11.56
CA GLN A 284 25.62 -12.19 11.56
C GLN A 284 25.88 -12.67 13.00
N PRO A 285 25.73 -13.97 13.31
CA PRO A 285 26.02 -14.48 14.65
C PRO A 285 27.53 -14.39 14.92
N GLY A 286 27.93 -13.46 15.80
CA GLY A 286 29.32 -13.28 16.26
C GLY A 286 29.93 -11.88 16.09
N SER A 287 29.23 -10.91 15.49
CA SER A 287 29.78 -9.55 15.33
C SER A 287 29.58 -8.71 16.61
N SER A 288 30.62 -8.62 17.44
CA SER A 288 30.69 -7.65 18.53
C SER A 288 31.21 -6.31 18.00
N LEU A 289 30.32 -5.36 17.73
CA LEU A 289 30.67 -3.95 17.57
C LEU A 289 30.02 -3.14 18.70
N THR A 290 30.85 -2.71 19.63
CA THR A 290 30.55 -1.74 20.69
C THR A 290 30.52 -0.33 20.12
N THR A 291 29.34 0.31 20.02
CA THR A 291 29.24 1.78 20.00
C THR A 291 27.86 2.29 20.45
N ALA A 292 27.91 3.08 21.52
CA ALA A 292 27.06 4.22 21.92
C ALA A 292 25.52 4.18 21.78
N SER A 293 24.87 3.91 22.91
CA SER A 293 23.74 4.67 23.48
C SER A 293 23.00 5.67 22.57
N ASN A 294 21.92 5.22 21.95
CA ASN A 294 20.67 5.95 21.86
C ASN A 294 19.54 4.95 22.13
N ALA A 295 18.56 5.33 22.93
CA ALA A 295 17.49 4.43 23.37
C ALA A 295 16.57 4.05 22.19
N VAL A 296 16.99 3.05 21.43
CA VAL A 296 16.21 2.39 20.38
C VAL A 296 15.13 1.54 21.05
N SER A 297 13.88 1.99 21.01
CA SER A 297 12.75 1.11 21.31
C SER A 297 12.45 0.23 20.10
N ALA A 298 13.27 -0.80 19.91
CA ALA A 298 12.87 -1.93 19.10
C ALA A 298 11.66 -2.57 19.79
N VAL A 299 10.45 -2.41 19.23
CA VAL A 299 9.33 -3.28 19.55
C VAL A 299 9.59 -4.63 18.86
N ALA A 300 10.60 -5.33 19.36
CA ALA A 300 10.69 -6.77 19.18
C ALA A 300 9.77 -7.41 20.23
N PRO A 301 8.97 -8.44 19.89
CA PRO A 301 8.37 -9.26 20.93
C PRO A 301 9.51 -9.83 21.76
N ARG A 302 9.50 -9.56 23.07
CA ARG A 302 10.47 -10.09 24.03
C ARG A 302 10.56 -11.61 23.86
N GLY A 303 11.78 -12.09 23.60
CA GLY A 303 12.26 -13.44 23.85
C GLY A 303 11.27 -14.58 23.60
N ALA A 304 11.14 -14.99 22.35
CA ALA A 304 10.86 -16.39 22.04
C ALA A 304 12.01 -16.86 21.15
N GLY A 305 12.84 -17.77 21.67
CA GLY A 305 13.79 -18.48 20.83
C GLY A 305 13.07 -19.03 19.60
N LEU A 306 13.69 -18.90 18.43
CA LEU A 306 13.12 -19.35 17.15
C LEU A 306 12.72 -20.83 17.26
N GLY A 307 11.43 -21.08 17.51
CA GLY A 307 10.87 -22.42 17.47
C GLY A 307 11.05 -23.04 16.08
N GLY A 308 11.03 -24.38 16.01
CA GLY A 308 11.33 -25.13 14.78
C GLY A 308 10.52 -24.71 13.55
N VAL A 309 9.31 -24.19 13.72
CA VAL A 309 8.45 -23.71 12.63
C VAL A 309 8.94 -22.40 12.01
N ALA A 310 9.51 -21.49 12.80
CA ALA A 310 10.09 -20.24 12.30
C ALA A 310 11.43 -20.49 11.58
N ARG A 311 12.20 -21.49 12.04
CA ARG A 311 13.41 -21.97 11.37
C ARG A 311 13.06 -22.65 10.03
N LEU A 312 11.98 -23.42 9.99
CA LEU A 312 11.45 -24.01 8.77
C LEU A 312 10.90 -22.92 7.82
N ALA A 313 10.21 -21.90 8.33
CA ALA A 313 9.75 -20.77 7.54
C ALA A 313 10.93 -20.00 6.93
N SER A 314 12.03 -19.77 7.66
CA SER A 314 13.25 -19.15 7.10
C SER A 314 13.94 -20.00 6.02
N PHE A 315 13.68 -21.30 5.98
CA PHE A 315 14.17 -22.21 4.94
C PHE A 315 13.32 -22.13 3.65
N PHE A 316 12.01 -21.86 3.78
CA PHE A 316 11.08 -21.70 2.65
C PHE A 316 11.00 -20.25 2.12
N VAL A 317 11.15 -19.27 3.01
CA VAL A 317 11.24 -17.84 2.71
C VAL A 317 12.70 -17.58 2.35
N GLY A 318 13.04 -17.93 1.12
CA GLY A 318 14.41 -17.90 0.63
C GLY A 318 15.10 -16.59 0.94
N VAL A 319 16.07 -16.63 1.86
CA VAL A 319 17.12 -15.62 2.03
C VAL A 319 18.09 -15.75 0.84
N GLY A 320 17.56 -15.66 -0.38
CA GLY A 320 18.38 -15.59 -1.58
C GLY A 320 19.22 -14.32 -1.49
N ARG A 321 20.47 -14.36 -1.98
CA ARG A 321 21.29 -13.16 -2.13
C ARG A 321 20.43 -12.05 -2.74
N GLY A 322 20.18 -11.00 -1.96
CA GLY A 322 19.40 -9.84 -2.40
C GLY A 322 19.97 -9.36 -3.73
N HIS A 323 19.12 -9.26 -4.74
CA HIS A 323 19.53 -8.71 -6.01
C HIS A 323 19.70 -7.20 -5.84
N ASP A 324 20.85 -6.67 -6.27
CA ASP A 324 21.09 -5.24 -6.33
C ASP A 324 20.07 -4.58 -7.28
N ALA A 325 19.04 -3.96 -6.69
CA ALA A 325 17.95 -3.32 -7.41
C ALA A 325 18.30 -1.88 -7.85
N SER A 326 19.51 -1.38 -7.56
CA SER A 326 19.94 -0.02 -7.88
C SER A 326 19.71 0.34 -9.35
N LYS A 327 20.02 -0.58 -10.27
CA LYS A 327 19.85 -0.38 -11.72
C LYS A 327 18.37 -0.29 -12.15
N ASP A 328 17.50 -1.08 -11.52
CA ASP A 328 16.06 -1.04 -11.79
C ASP A 328 15.45 0.28 -11.30
N VAL A 329 15.87 0.72 -10.10
CA VAL A 329 15.48 2.01 -9.50
C VAL A 329 15.96 3.17 -10.38
N ALA A 330 17.24 3.20 -10.74
CA ALA A 330 17.82 4.24 -11.59
C ALA A 330 17.14 4.32 -12.97
N ARG A 331 16.80 3.17 -13.57
CA ARG A 331 16.05 3.13 -14.84
C ARG A 331 14.65 3.71 -14.67
N ALA A 332 13.94 3.38 -13.60
CA ALA A 332 12.60 3.89 -13.32
C ALA A 332 12.62 5.41 -13.06
N GLN A 333 13.63 5.90 -12.33
CA GLN A 333 13.86 7.33 -12.11
C GLN A 333 14.11 8.08 -13.42
N LYS A 334 15.02 7.58 -14.27
CA LYS A 334 15.28 8.19 -15.59
C LYS A 334 14.04 8.26 -16.48
N GLN A 335 13.09 7.33 -16.33
CA GLN A 335 11.81 7.37 -17.05
C GLN A 335 10.86 8.44 -16.51
N LEU A 336 10.89 8.74 -15.21
CA LEU A 336 10.13 9.84 -14.62
C LEU A 336 10.68 11.20 -15.02
N GLU A 337 12.01 11.34 -15.02
CA GLU A 337 12.71 12.54 -15.50
C GLU A 337 12.30 12.90 -16.93
N LYS A 338 12.27 11.90 -17.83
CA LYS A 338 11.83 12.09 -19.22
C LYS A 338 10.35 12.48 -19.36
N ARG A 339 9.53 12.27 -18.34
CA ARG A 339 8.07 12.52 -18.37
C ARG A 339 7.66 13.81 -17.66
N GLY A 340 8.58 14.55 -17.05
CA GLY A 340 8.26 15.79 -16.32
C GLY A 340 7.35 15.57 -15.11
N LEU A 341 7.30 14.35 -14.56
CA LEU A 341 6.53 14.01 -13.38
C LEU A 341 7.36 14.27 -12.11
N PRO A 342 6.73 14.52 -10.95
CA PRO A 342 7.45 14.74 -9.69
C PRO A 342 8.47 13.61 -9.45
N GLY A 343 9.72 14.02 -9.19
CA GLY A 343 10.91 13.16 -9.27
C GLY A 343 11.95 13.62 -10.32
N ALA A 344 11.61 14.58 -11.17
CA ALA A 344 12.49 15.15 -12.20
C ALA A 344 13.18 16.45 -11.72
N ALA A 345 14.27 16.33 -10.97
CA ALA A 345 15.08 17.46 -10.46
C ALA A 345 14.37 18.43 -9.49
N GLY A 346 15.14 19.00 -8.55
CA GLY A 346 14.67 19.93 -7.51
C GLY A 346 14.24 21.31 -8.04
N GLY A 347 13.21 21.37 -8.89
CA GLY A 347 12.64 22.61 -9.43
C GLY A 347 11.20 22.85 -8.96
N THR A 348 10.94 24.05 -8.47
CA THR A 348 9.65 24.57 -7.97
C THR A 348 8.60 24.85 -9.06
N GLY A 349 8.66 24.16 -10.20
CA GLY A 349 7.74 24.38 -11.32
C GLY A 349 6.49 23.51 -11.19
N LEU A 350 5.39 24.06 -10.68
CA LEU A 350 4.06 23.47 -10.78
C LEU A 350 3.58 23.51 -12.24
N PRO A 351 3.31 22.38 -12.92
CA PRO A 351 2.48 22.40 -14.12
C PRO A 351 1.04 22.70 -13.71
N SER A 352 0.46 23.74 -14.30
CA SER A 352 -0.84 24.32 -13.97
C SER A 352 -2.07 23.49 -14.38
N ASP A 353 -1.90 22.26 -14.87
CA ASP A 353 -3.03 21.40 -15.21
C ASP A 353 -2.87 20.04 -14.54
N PHE A 354 -3.53 19.90 -13.39
CA PHE A 354 -3.56 18.69 -12.60
C PHE A 354 -4.27 17.58 -13.38
N GLY A 355 -3.47 16.73 -14.03
CA GLY A 355 -3.85 15.49 -14.71
C GLY A 355 -4.46 14.42 -13.80
N LEU A 356 -5.48 14.80 -13.04
CA LEU A 356 -6.50 13.87 -12.56
C LEU A 356 -7.31 13.45 -13.77
N VAL A 357 -6.85 12.40 -14.44
CA VAL A 357 -7.70 11.63 -15.35
C VAL A 357 -8.89 11.16 -14.51
N SER A 358 -10.04 11.81 -14.69
CA SER A 358 -11.31 11.37 -14.10
C SER A 358 -11.53 9.89 -14.46
N GLU A 359 -12.28 9.15 -13.66
CA GLU A 359 -12.61 7.75 -14.00
C GLU A 359 -13.31 7.65 -15.39
N GLU A 360 -13.95 8.73 -15.85
CA GLU A 360 -14.45 8.89 -17.22
C GLU A 360 -13.36 9.03 -18.29
N ALA A 361 -12.23 9.67 -17.98
CA ALA A 361 -11.12 9.76 -18.93
C ALA A 361 -10.33 8.44 -18.98
N LYS A 362 -10.26 7.65 -17.90
CA LYS A 362 -9.71 6.28 -17.92
C LYS A 362 -10.59 5.31 -18.70
N SER A 363 -11.92 5.46 -18.62
CA SER A 363 -12.85 4.63 -19.40
C SER A 363 -12.78 4.96 -20.89
N LYS A 364 -12.64 6.25 -21.25
CA LYS A 364 -12.41 6.70 -22.63
C LYS A 364 -11.05 6.26 -23.18
N GLU A 365 -10.00 6.28 -22.36
CA GLU A 365 -8.67 5.80 -22.76
C GLU A 365 -8.64 4.27 -22.92
N ALA A 366 -9.34 3.53 -22.07
CA ALA A 366 -9.54 2.08 -22.21
C ALA A 366 -10.38 1.72 -23.45
N GLN A 367 -11.41 2.52 -23.77
CA GLN A 367 -12.20 2.38 -25.00
C GLN A 367 -11.40 2.73 -26.25
N GLY A 368 -10.56 3.78 -26.21
CA GLY A 368 -9.67 4.16 -27.30
C GLY A 368 -8.56 3.12 -27.57
N GLN A 369 -8.01 2.52 -26.50
CA GLN A 369 -7.05 1.43 -26.62
C GLN A 369 -7.69 0.14 -27.16
N ALA A 370 -8.93 -0.17 -26.76
CA ALA A 370 -9.70 -1.28 -27.30
C ALA A 370 -10.00 -1.07 -28.80
N GLN A 371 -10.48 0.11 -29.19
CA GLN A 371 -10.74 0.46 -30.59
C GLN A 371 -9.46 0.46 -31.44
N GLY A 372 -8.33 0.93 -30.90
CA GLY A 372 -7.03 0.87 -31.57
C GLY A 372 -6.51 -0.56 -31.75
N LEU A 373 -6.80 -1.47 -30.82
CA LEU A 373 -6.52 -2.90 -30.95
C LEU A 373 -7.41 -3.53 -32.03
N THR A 374 -8.71 -3.20 -32.07
CA THR A 374 -9.64 -3.69 -33.10
C THR A 374 -9.25 -3.20 -34.50
N GLN A 375 -8.83 -1.93 -34.64
CA GLN A 375 -8.33 -1.39 -35.91
C GLN A 375 -7.00 -2.01 -36.34
N ARG A 376 -6.09 -2.33 -35.41
CA ARG A 376 -4.85 -3.06 -35.71
C ARG A 376 -5.08 -4.52 -36.09
N MET A 377 -6.10 -5.17 -35.51
CA MET A 377 -6.51 -6.51 -35.92
C MET A 377 -7.19 -6.51 -37.30
N ALA A 378 -8.02 -5.51 -37.60
CA ALA A 378 -8.63 -5.33 -38.92
C ALA A 378 -7.60 -4.99 -40.02
N ARG A 379 -6.54 -4.24 -39.70
CA ARG A 379 -5.42 -4.00 -40.62
C ARG A 379 -4.52 -5.22 -40.84
N ARG A 380 -4.44 -6.13 -39.85
CA ARG A 380 -3.72 -7.41 -40.00
C ARG A 380 -4.52 -8.46 -40.79
N SER A 381 -5.85 -8.37 -40.82
CA SER A 381 -6.69 -9.22 -41.68
C SER A 381 -6.85 -8.69 -43.10
N GLY A 382 -6.45 -7.43 -43.37
CA GLY A 382 -6.54 -6.79 -44.68
C GLY A 382 -5.25 -6.81 -45.52
N SER A 383 -4.17 -7.42 -45.05
CA SER A 383 -2.91 -7.54 -45.80
C SER A 383 -2.64 -8.99 -46.19
N ASN A 384 -3.50 -9.55 -47.04
CA ASN A 384 -3.11 -10.65 -47.92
C ASN A 384 -3.99 -10.64 -49.17
N SER A 385 -3.64 -9.79 -50.14
CA SER A 385 -4.22 -9.83 -51.48
C SER A 385 -3.14 -9.55 -52.52
N GLY A 386 -2.90 -10.56 -53.36
CA GLY A 386 -1.95 -10.61 -54.48
C GLY A 386 -1.12 -11.90 -54.34
N SER A 387 -1.18 -12.90 -55.21
CA SER A 387 -1.74 -13.04 -56.57
C SER A 387 -1.57 -14.50 -57.00
N SER A 388 -2.57 -15.12 -57.64
CA SER A 388 -2.41 -15.99 -58.83
C SER A 388 -3.74 -16.64 -59.22
N GLU A 389 -3.95 -16.68 -60.54
CA GLU A 389 -5.13 -17.03 -61.34
C GLU A 389 -5.54 -18.52 -61.29
N GLU A 390 -6.83 -18.82 -61.52
CA GLU A 390 -7.37 -19.50 -62.72
C GLU A 390 -8.74 -20.17 -62.45
N GLY A 391 -9.70 -19.94 -63.38
CA GLY A 391 -10.63 -20.97 -63.87
C GLY A 391 -11.98 -21.18 -63.15
N PRO A 392 -13.13 -21.09 -63.85
CA PRO A 392 -14.47 -21.23 -63.28
C PRO A 392 -15.00 -22.66 -63.38
N ASP A 393 -15.95 -23.02 -62.52
CA ASP A 393 -17.01 -23.94 -62.94
C ASP A 393 -18.33 -23.66 -62.21
N GLU A 394 -19.38 -23.74 -63.01
CA GLU A 394 -20.78 -23.49 -62.70
C GLU A 394 -21.33 -24.58 -61.76
N ASP A 395 -22.21 -24.21 -60.82
CA ASP A 395 -23.51 -24.87 -60.75
C ASP A 395 -24.48 -24.11 -59.84
N ALA A 396 -25.56 -23.69 -60.48
CA ALA A 396 -26.68 -22.99 -59.89
C ALA A 396 -27.65 -23.99 -59.26
N ILE A 397 -28.07 -23.74 -58.01
CA ILE A 397 -29.37 -24.22 -57.52
C ILE A 397 -30.10 -23.07 -56.83
N ILE A 398 -30.98 -22.46 -57.61
CA ILE A 398 -32.12 -21.65 -57.15
C ILE A 398 -33.17 -22.63 -56.58
N VAL A 399 -33.90 -22.25 -55.52
CA VAL A 399 -35.38 -22.32 -55.43
C VAL A 399 -35.91 -21.84 -54.04
N LYS A 400 -36.64 -20.72 -54.13
CA LYS A 400 -37.88 -20.27 -53.46
C LYS A 400 -38.05 -20.25 -51.93
N ARG A 401 -38.34 -19.04 -51.43
CA ARG A 401 -39.30 -18.78 -50.33
C ARG A 401 -40.74 -19.10 -50.76
N PRO A 402 -41.59 -19.45 -49.79
CA PRO A 402 -42.79 -18.65 -49.47
C PRO A 402 -42.93 -18.51 -47.94
N ALA A 403 -43.82 -17.76 -47.32
CA ALA A 403 -44.63 -16.57 -47.59
C ALA A 403 -45.16 -16.20 -46.18
N GLU A 404 -45.42 -14.92 -45.95
CA GLU A 404 -46.12 -14.43 -44.75
C GLU A 404 -47.54 -15.00 -44.68
N ALA A 405 -48.03 -15.25 -43.46
CA ALA A 405 -49.46 -15.25 -43.16
C ALA A 405 -49.67 -14.69 -41.74
N SER A 406 -50.54 -13.69 -41.69
CA SER A 406 -51.10 -12.98 -40.54
C SER A 406 -51.92 -13.88 -39.60
N THR A 407 -51.79 -13.65 -38.29
CA THR A 407 -52.87 -13.14 -37.40
C THR A 407 -52.27 -12.59 -36.12
#